data_AF-A0A524LRG5-F1
#
_entry.id   AF-A0A524LRG5-F1
#
_cell.length_a   1.000
_cell.length_b   1.000
_cell.length_c   1.000
_cell.angle_alpha   90.00
_cell.angle_beta   90.00
_cell.angle_gamma   90.00
#
_symmetry.space_group_name_H-M   'P 1'
#
loop_
_entity.id
_entity.type
_entity.pdbx_description
1 polymer ?
#
loop_
_entity_poly.entity_id
_entity_poly.type
_entity_poly.pdbx_seq_one_letter_code
_entity_poly.pdbx_strand_id
1 'polypeptide(L)'
;MLDPKLIKEKPQAIRDMLKDRASDFDLETLIESDQKRRELIIKTDELRKNKNQVALEISQKKKAGEDASDILSEMKDISTQLTKLESEQETVENTYSKLALTIPN
;
A
#
# COMPACT_ATOMS: atom_id res chain seq x y z
N MET A 1 -12.78 18.75 -2.63
CA MET A 1 -12.08 17.46 -2.79
C MET A 1 -13.06 16.50 -3.42
N LEU A 2 -12.71 15.97 -4.59
CA LEU A 2 -13.50 14.93 -5.21
C LEU A 2 -13.46 13.69 -4.32
N ASP A 3 -14.60 13.01 -4.19
CA ASP A 3 -14.69 11.81 -3.36
C ASP A 3 -13.79 10.71 -3.95
N PRO A 4 -12.88 10.07 -3.19
CA PRO A 4 -12.07 8.94 -3.65
C PRO A 4 -12.90 7.83 -4.33
N LYS A 5 -14.15 7.67 -3.91
CA LYS A 5 -15.10 6.75 -4.53
C LYS A 5 -15.46 7.14 -5.96
N LEU A 6 -15.60 8.43 -6.26
CA LEU A 6 -15.90 8.92 -7.62
C LEU A 6 -14.74 8.66 -8.59
N ILE A 7 -13.49 8.81 -8.12
CA ILE A 7 -12.28 8.50 -8.91
C ILE A 7 -12.27 7.02 -9.30
N LYS A 8 -12.69 6.15 -8.38
CA LYS A 8 -12.77 4.70 -8.60
C LYS A 8 -13.96 4.29 -9.49
N GLU A 9 -15.14 4.81 -9.20
CA GLU A 9 -16.38 4.35 -9.85
C GLU A 9 -16.59 4.97 -11.23
N LYS A 10 -16.10 6.20 -11.45
CA LYS A 10 -16.32 6.94 -12.69
C LYS A 10 -15.07 7.69 -13.18
N PRO A 11 -13.95 6.99 -13.42
CA PRO A 11 -12.73 7.62 -13.95
C PRO A 11 -12.97 8.28 -15.31
N GLN A 12 -13.84 7.69 -16.14
CA GLN A 12 -14.19 8.25 -17.46
C GLN A 12 -14.90 9.60 -17.34
N ALA A 13 -15.85 9.74 -16.40
CA ALA A 13 -16.58 10.98 -16.20
C ALA A 13 -15.67 12.11 -15.70
N ILE A 14 -14.67 11.78 -14.89
CA ILE A 14 -13.66 12.75 -14.44
C ILE A 14 -12.75 13.14 -15.60
N ARG A 15 -12.35 12.18 -16.43
CA ARG A 15 -11.55 12.45 -17.64
C ARG A 15 -12.27 13.40 -18.60
N ASP A 16 -13.56 13.20 -18.80
CA ASP A 16 -14.38 14.06 -19.64
C ASP A 16 -14.53 15.46 -19.01
N MET A 17 -14.79 15.55 -17.69
CA MET A 17 -14.85 16.83 -16.97
C MET A 17 -13.52 17.61 -17.03
N LEU A 18 -12.38 16.92 -16.93
CA LEU A 18 -11.05 17.54 -17.02
C LEU A 18 -10.75 18.03 -18.44
N LYS A 19 -11.16 17.28 -19.46
CA LYS A 19 -11.09 17.70 -20.87
C LYS A 19 -11.95 18.92 -21.15
N ASP A 20 -13.18 18.94 -20.68
CA ASP A 20 -14.11 20.07 -20.86
C ASP A 20 -13.57 21.36 -20.22
N ARG A 21 -12.74 21.23 -19.18
CA ARG A 21 -12.09 22.34 -18.47
C ARG A 21 -10.70 22.68 -19.01
N ALA A 22 -10.22 21.99 -20.04
CA ALA A 22 -8.84 22.12 -20.54
C ALA A 22 -7.79 22.04 -19.43
N SER A 23 -8.00 21.14 -18.45
CA SER A 23 -7.13 20.98 -17.30
C SER A 23 -6.08 19.90 -17.59
N ASP A 24 -4.80 20.25 -17.45
CA ASP A 24 -3.66 19.31 -17.50
C ASP A 24 -3.54 18.47 -16.22
N PHE A 25 -4.65 18.16 -15.56
CA PHE A 25 -4.63 17.32 -14.36
C PHE A 25 -4.26 15.89 -14.73
N ASP A 26 -3.20 15.37 -14.08
CA ASP A 26 -2.72 14.02 -14.31
C ASP A 26 -3.58 12.98 -13.56
N LEU A 27 -4.72 12.64 -14.17
CA LEU A 27 -5.63 11.62 -13.68
C LEU A 27 -5.01 10.21 -13.70
N GLU A 28 -4.09 9.94 -14.63
CA GLU A 28 -3.45 8.62 -14.70
C GLU A 28 -2.56 8.39 -13.48
N THR A 29 -1.72 9.36 -13.11
CA THR A 29 -0.90 9.27 -11.90
C THR A 29 -1.76 9.12 -10.63
N LEU A 30 -2.93 9.75 -10.57
CA LEU A 30 -3.86 9.58 -9.44
C LEU A 30 -4.39 8.14 -9.34
N ILE A 31 -4.82 7.56 -10.47
CA ILE A 31 -5.34 6.19 -10.54
C ILE A 31 -4.23 5.18 -10.22
N GLU A 32 -3.04 5.35 -10.78
CA GLU A 32 -1.88 4.51 -10.48
C GLU A 32 -1.50 4.58 -9.01
N SER A 33 -1.53 5.77 -8.40
CA SER A 33 -1.24 5.94 -6.98
C SER A 33 -2.27 5.23 -6.09
N ASP A 34 -3.57 5.30 -6.42
CA ASP A 34 -4.62 4.55 -5.70
C ASP A 34 -4.42 3.02 -5.86
N GLN A 35 -4.05 2.56 -7.05
CA GLN A 35 -3.78 1.14 -7.28
C GLN A 35 -2.58 0.66 -6.46
N LYS A 36 -1.44 1.37 -6.54
CA LYS A 36 -0.23 1.06 -5.74
C LYS A 36 -0.53 1.08 -4.25
N ARG A 37 -1.28 2.07 -3.77
CA ARG A 37 -1.72 2.16 -2.37
C ARG A 37 -2.42 0.89 -1.92
N ARG A 38 -3.36 0.36 -2.71
CA ARG A 38 -4.09 -0.87 -2.39
C ARG A 38 -3.21 -2.11 -2.43
N GLU A 39 -2.35 -2.22 -3.44
CA GLU A 39 -1.39 -3.32 -3.53
C GLU A 39 -0.45 -3.34 -2.32
N LEU A 40 0.03 -2.16 -1.88
CA LEU A 40 0.86 -2.02 -0.68
C LEU A 40 0.11 -2.41 0.60
N ILE A 41 -1.16 -2.03 0.74
CA ILE A 41 -2.01 -2.46 1.87
C ILE A 41 -2.10 -4.00 1.91
N ILE A 42 -2.38 -4.64 0.77
CA ILE A 42 -2.49 -6.10 0.70
C ILE A 42 -1.15 -6.75 1.05
N LYS A 43 -0.05 -6.28 0.47
CA LYS A 43 1.30 -6.80 0.75
C LYS A 43 1.72 -6.63 2.21
N THR A 44 1.44 -5.48 2.81
CA THR A 44 1.75 -5.21 4.22
C THR A 44 0.92 -6.10 5.15
N ASP A 45 -0.35 -6.31 4.86
CA ASP A 45 -1.20 -7.23 5.63
C ASP A 45 -0.75 -8.69 5.49
N GLU A 46 -0.36 -9.13 4.28
CA GLU A 46 0.23 -10.45 4.05
C GLU A 46 1.53 -10.64 4.84
N LEU A 47 2.43 -9.65 4.82
CA LEU A 47 3.68 -9.71 5.59
C LEU A 47 3.44 -9.68 7.09
N ARG A 48 2.46 -8.93 7.59
CA ARG A 48 2.06 -8.95 9.00
C ARG A 48 1.56 -10.33 9.40
N LYS A 49 0.75 -10.96 8.56
CA LYS A 49 0.28 -12.34 8.77
C LYS A 49 1.45 -13.32 8.81
N ASN A 50 2.37 -13.25 7.83
CA ASN A 50 3.55 -14.09 7.79
C ASN A 50 4.44 -13.89 9.02
N LYS A 51 4.69 -12.63 9.42
CA LYS A 51 5.45 -12.29 10.64
C LYS A 51 4.86 -12.96 11.89
N ASN A 52 3.53 -12.90 12.04
CA ASN A 52 2.85 -13.50 13.18
C ASN A 52 2.95 -15.04 13.16
N GLN A 53 2.84 -15.64 11.97
CA GLN A 53 2.96 -17.08 11.80
C GLN A 53 4.39 -17.57 12.12
N VAL A 54 5.40 -16.89 11.58
CA VAL A 54 6.81 -17.13 11.87
C VAL A 54 7.11 -16.95 13.36
N ALA A 55 6.54 -15.93 14.03
CA ALA A 55 6.71 -15.74 15.47
C ALA A 55 6.12 -16.88 16.32
N LEU A 56 4.99 -17.47 15.89
CA LEU A 56 4.40 -18.64 16.52
C LEU A 56 5.29 -19.88 16.32
N GLU A 57 5.81 -20.10 15.11
CA GLU A 57 6.71 -21.20 14.78
C GLU A 57 8.02 -21.13 15.59
N ILE A 58 8.62 -19.93 15.71
CA ILE A 58 9.80 -19.72 16.58
C ILE A 58 9.49 -20.11 18.03
N SER A 59 8.31 -19.71 18.53
CA SER A 59 7.90 -20.03 19.90
C SER A 59 7.69 -21.53 20.11
N GLN A 60 7.18 -22.24 19.11
CA GLN A 60 7.02 -23.69 19.14
C GLN A 60 8.37 -24.42 19.08
N LYS A 61 9.26 -24.05 18.15
CA LYS A 61 10.60 -24.64 18.04
C LYS A 61 11.45 -24.41 19.29
N LYS A 62 11.43 -23.19 19.84
CA LYS A 62 12.12 -22.89 21.12
C LYS A 62 11.59 -23.74 22.28
N LYS A 63 10.29 -24.04 22.33
CA LYS A 63 9.70 -24.95 23.33
C LYS A 63 10.09 -26.40 23.10
N ALA A 64 10.23 -26.82 21.84
CA ALA A 64 10.68 -28.16 21.45
C ALA A 64 12.20 -28.37 21.65
N GLY A 65 12.97 -27.30 21.92
CA GLY A 65 14.42 -27.36 22.01
C GLY A 65 15.13 -27.46 20.66
N GLU A 66 14.40 -27.17 19.57
CA GLU A 66 14.92 -27.17 18.21
C GLU A 66 15.57 -25.82 17.86
N ASP A 67 16.54 -25.85 16.95
CA ASP A 67 17.16 -24.64 16.44
C ASP A 67 16.17 -23.84 15.58
N ALA A 68 15.98 -22.57 15.95
CA ALA A 68 15.11 -21.62 15.28
C ALA A 68 15.88 -20.53 14.54
N SER A 69 17.21 -20.66 14.40
CA SER A 69 18.09 -19.65 13.81
C SER A 69 17.67 -19.23 12.41
N ASP A 70 17.28 -20.19 11.56
CA ASP A 70 16.83 -19.92 10.18
C ASP A 70 15.54 -19.08 10.16
N ILE A 71 14.55 -19.47 10.96
CA ILE A 71 13.25 -18.80 11.06
C ILE A 71 13.41 -17.41 11.69
N LEU A 72 14.38 -17.25 12.60
CA LEU A 72 14.71 -15.97 13.21
C LEU A 72 15.31 -14.98 12.19
N SER A 73 16.08 -15.50 11.22
CA SER A 73 16.59 -14.70 10.09
C SER A 73 15.44 -14.27 9.18
N GLU A 74 14.53 -15.19 8.85
CA GLU A 74 13.35 -14.91 8.04
C GLU A 74 12.43 -13.85 8.70
N MET A 75 12.26 -13.91 10.03
CA MET A 75 11.51 -12.89 10.77
C MET A 75 12.13 -11.49 10.65
N LYS A 76 13.46 -11.40 10.66
CA LYS A 76 14.17 -10.12 10.48
C LYS A 76 13.97 -9.59 9.07
N ASP A 77 14.07 -10.42 8.05
CA ASP A 77 13.84 -10.03 6.67
C ASP A 77 12.39 -9.60 6.42
N ILE A 78 11.41 -10.29 6.99
CA ILE A 78 10.00 -9.86 6.93
C ILE A 78 9.84 -8.50 7.62
N SER A 79 10.50 -8.28 8.76
CA SER A 79 10.39 -7.01 9.48
C SER A 79 11.03 -5.84 8.72
N THR A 80 12.14 -6.06 8.00
CA THR A 80 12.77 -5.02 7.16
C THR A 80 11.98 -4.74 5.89
N GLN A 81 11.39 -5.78 5.28
CA GLN A 81 10.47 -5.60 4.14
C GLN A 81 9.21 -4.85 4.56
N LEU A 82 8.65 -5.17 5.74
CA LEU A 82 7.46 -4.52 6.27
C LEU A 82 7.70 -3.02 6.46
N THR A 83 8.79 -2.62 7.12
CA THR A 83 9.09 -1.20 7.34
C THR A 83 9.33 -0.45 6.04
N LYS A 84 9.98 -1.09 5.05
CA LYS A 84 10.16 -0.51 3.72
C LYS A 84 8.83 -0.28 3.01
N LEU A 85 7.93 -1.25 3.05
CA LEU A 85 6.61 -1.15 2.42
C LEU A 85 5.69 -0.17 3.15
N GLU A 86 5.78 -0.07 4.48
CA GLU A 86 5.05 0.94 5.26
C GLU A 86 5.49 2.36 4.86
N SER A 87 6.80 2.58 4.68
CA SER A 87 7.32 3.87 4.19
C SER A 87 6.90 4.18 2.74
N GLU A 88 6.90 3.16 1.87
CA GLU A 88 6.42 3.29 0.50
C GLU A 88 4.93 3.60 0.47
N GLN A 89 4.14 2.93 1.32
CA GLN A 89 2.70 3.17 1.46
C GLN A 89 2.42 4.61 1.89
N GLU A 90 3.14 5.13 2.88
CA GLU A 90 3.00 6.52 3.31
C GLU A 90 3.36 7.52 2.20
N THR A 91 4.40 7.22 1.41
CA THR A 91 4.79 8.06 0.27
C THR A 91 3.72 8.09 -0.82
N VAL A 92 3.14 6.92 -1.14
CA VAL A 92 2.06 6.79 -2.11
C VAL A 92 0.77 7.46 -1.59
N GLU A 93 0.44 7.31 -0.31
CA GLU A 93 -0.69 7.98 0.33
C GLU A 93 -0.59 9.49 0.21
N ASN A 94 0.60 10.04 0.49
CA ASN A 94 0.87 11.47 0.41
C ASN A 94 0.75 11.97 -1.03
N THR A 95 1.26 11.21 -1.99
CA THR A 95 1.14 11.53 -3.42
C THR A 95 -0.32 11.54 -3.86
N TYR A 96 -1.06 10.48 -3.53
CA TYR A 96 -2.49 10.38 -3.81
C TYR A 96 -3.29 11.53 -3.17
N SER A 97 -3.04 11.83 -1.89
CA SER A 97 -3.73 12.89 -1.17
C SER A 97 -3.46 14.27 -1.77
N LYS A 98 -2.21 14.55 -2.16
CA LYS A 98 -1.84 15.80 -2.85
C LYS A 98 -2.57 15.93 -4.19
N LEU A 99 -2.58 14.87 -4.99
CA LEU A 99 -3.28 14.87 -6.28
C LEU A 99 -4.79 15.01 -6.09
N ALA A 100 -5.38 14.32 -5.11
CA ALA A 100 -6.80 14.42 -4.80
C ALA A 100 -7.21 15.84 -4.32
N LEU A 101 -6.29 16.56 -3.66
CA LEU A 101 -6.48 17.96 -3.27
C LEU A 101 -6.39 18.93 -4.45
N THR A 102 -5.58 18.63 -5.47
CA THR A 102 -5.39 19.49 -6.65
C THR A 102 -6.42 19.25 -7.76
N ILE A 103 -7.35 18.29 -7.58
CA ILE A 103 -8.46 18.08 -8.54
C ILE A 103 -9.30 19.36 -8.61
N PRO A 104 -9.45 19.96 -9.80
CA PRO A 104 -10.37 21.07 -10.01
C PRO A 104 -11.81 20.61 -9.75
N ASN A 105 -12.53 21.29 -8.86
CA ASN A 105 -13.97 21.05 -8.58
C ASN A 105 -14.82 21.33 -9.80
#